data_AF-A0A5M6ITM2-F1
#
_entry.id   AF-A0A5M6ITM2-F1
#
_cell.length_a   1.000
_cell.length_b   1.000
_cell.length_c   1.000
_cell.angle_alpha   90.00
_cell.angle_beta   90.00
_cell.angle_gamma   90.00
#
_symmetry.space_group_name_H-M   'P 1'
#
loop_
_entity.id
_entity.type
_entity.pdbx_description
1 polymer ?
#
loop_
_entity_poly.entity_id
_entity_poly.type
_entity_poly.pdbx_seq_one_letter_code
_entity_poly.pdbx_strand_id
1 'polypeptide(L)'
;MFRVLGEQENYLLVSNGDSYAVVERRAGRYYALRNRNREGLPLDDRGVAQLIRRSGTADEVEARDLLASVATQWRDLCEHVR
;
A
#
# COMPACT_ATOMS: atom_id res chain seq x y z
N MET A 1 0.30 -17.10 -0.63
CA MET A 1 -0.05 -16.64 0.74
C MET A 1 0.51 -15.24 0.90
N PHE A 2 -0.36 -14.24 0.93
CA PHE A 2 0.08 -12.88 1.19
C PHE A 2 0.43 -12.67 2.66
N ARG A 3 1.23 -11.64 2.93
CA ARG A 3 1.61 -11.19 4.27
C ARG A 3 1.51 -9.68 4.35
N VAL A 4 1.08 -9.17 5.50
CA VAL A 4 1.19 -7.76 5.85
C VAL A 4 2.48 -7.63 6.67
N LEU A 5 3.40 -6.78 6.21
CA LEU A 5 4.71 -6.59 6.82
C LEU A 5 4.82 -5.29 7.62
N GLY A 6 3.87 -4.38 7.45
CA GLY A 6 3.79 -3.14 8.19
C GLY A 6 2.48 -2.41 7.89
N GLU A 7 2.00 -1.65 8.87
CA GLU A 7 0.84 -0.76 8.76
C GLU A 7 1.23 0.60 9.37
N GLN A 8 0.91 1.67 8.66
CA GLN A 8 1.10 3.04 9.10
C GLN A 8 -0.10 3.88 8.63
N GLU A 9 -0.83 4.49 9.56
CA GLU A 9 -2.04 5.27 9.27
C GLU A 9 -3.08 4.47 8.44
N ASN A 10 -3.34 4.91 7.21
CA ASN A 10 -4.21 4.24 6.24
C ASN A 10 -3.43 3.40 5.23
N TYR A 11 -2.13 3.18 5.41
CA TYR A 11 -1.27 2.49 4.43
C TYR A 11 -0.73 1.18 4.99
N LEU A 12 -0.66 0.17 4.13
CA LEU A 12 -0.13 -1.15 4.46
C LEU A 12 0.96 -1.52 3.48
N LEU A 13 2.04 -2.11 4.00
CA LEU A 13 3.03 -2.84 3.24
C LEU A 13 2.61 -4.31 3.16
N VAL A 14 2.34 -4.78 1.95
CA VAL A 14 1.94 -6.16 1.68
C VAL A 14 2.98 -6.87 0.80
N SER A 15 3.11 -8.17 1.00
CA SER A 15 3.96 -9.04 0.18
C SER A 15 3.21 -10.29 -0.22
N ASN A 16 3.49 -10.81 -1.42
CA ASN A 16 3.03 -12.13 -1.86
C ASN A 16 4.11 -13.22 -1.70
N GLY A 17 5.25 -12.90 -1.09
CA GLY A 17 6.42 -13.78 -0.95
C GLY A 17 7.58 -13.41 -1.86
N ASP A 18 7.29 -12.93 -3.07
CA ASP A 18 8.31 -12.60 -4.09
C ASP A 18 8.39 -11.10 -4.38
N SER A 19 7.40 -10.33 -3.96
CA SER A 19 7.27 -8.92 -4.30
C SER A 19 6.53 -8.16 -3.21
N TYR A 20 6.76 -6.85 -3.18
CA TYR A 20 6.26 -5.94 -2.15
C TYR A 20 5.45 -4.80 -2.79
N ALA A 21 4.40 -4.37 -2.11
CA ALA A 21 3.61 -3.21 -2.51
C ALA A 21 3.10 -2.45 -1.29
N VAL A 22 3.02 -1.13 -1.44
CA VAL A 22 2.32 -0.26 -0.48
C VAL A 22 0.94 0.04 -1.02
N VAL A 23 -0.07 -0.20 -0.18
CA VAL A 23 -1.49 -0.05 -0.53
C VAL A 23 -2.19 0.84 0.48
N GLU A 24 -3.15 1.64 0.02
CA GLU A 24 -4.00 2.45 0.87
C GLU A 24 -5.26 1.67 1.24
N ARG A 25 -5.60 1.58 2.52
CA ARG A 25 -6.86 1.08 3.06
C ARG A 25 -7.85 2.23 3.16
N ARG A 26 -8.95 2.13 2.40
CA ARG A 26 -10.05 3.08 2.44
C ARG A 26 -11.39 2.38 2.34
N ALA A 27 -12.27 2.63 3.32
CA ALA A 27 -13.62 2.05 3.38
C ALA A 27 -13.64 0.51 3.21
N GLY A 28 -12.71 -0.19 3.86
CA GLY A 28 -12.60 -1.66 3.81
C GLY A 28 -12.06 -2.22 2.49
N ARG A 29 -11.58 -1.38 1.58
CA ARG A 29 -10.93 -1.77 0.33
C ARG A 29 -9.50 -1.25 0.26
N TYR A 30 -8.71 -1.88 -0.61
CA TYR A 30 -7.29 -1.61 -0.75
C TYR A 30 -6.96 -1.10 -2.15
N TYR A 31 -6.19 -0.03 -2.22
CA TYR A 31 -5.89 0.68 -3.46
C TYR A 31 -4.37 0.75 -3.66
N ALA A 32 -3.91 0.57 -4.90
CA ALA A 32 -2.49 0.68 -5.21
C ALA A 32 -2.08 2.16 -5.31
N LEU A 33 -1.05 2.56 -4.56
CA LEU A 33 -0.58 3.95 -4.53
C LEU A 33 0.05 4.42 -5.85
N ARG A 34 0.83 3.55 -6.51
CA ARG A 34 1.62 3.92 -7.70
C ARG A 34 0.80 4.08 -8.97
N ASN A 35 -0.45 3.62 -8.99
CA ASN A 35 -1.28 3.66 -10.18
C ASN A 35 -2.52 4.49 -9.87
N ARG A 36 -2.92 5.44 -10.74
CA ARG A 36 -4.14 6.26 -10.56
C ARG A 36 -5.44 5.44 -10.62
N ASN A 37 -5.34 4.12 -10.49
CA ASN A 37 -6.42 3.20 -10.62
C ASN A 37 -7.28 3.24 -9.35
N ARG A 38 -8.56 3.57 -9.52
CA ARG A 38 -9.53 3.78 -8.43
C ARG A 38 -10.28 2.51 -8.04
N GLU A 39 -9.83 1.36 -8.53
CA GLU A 39 -10.49 0.09 -8.23
C GLU A 39 -9.94 -0.49 -6.92
N GLY A 40 -10.80 -0.43 -5.89
CA GLY A 40 -10.49 -1.02 -4.58
C GLY A 40 -10.62 -2.53 -4.62
N LEU A 41 -9.54 -3.21 -4.26
CA LEU A 41 -9.44 -4.67 -4.23
C LEU A 41 -9.57 -5.20 -2.79
N PRO A 42 -10.02 -6.46 -2.61
CA PRO A 42 -9.99 -7.12 -1.31
C PRO A 42 -8.54 -7.42 -0.88
N LEU A 43 -8.32 -7.54 0.43
CA LEU A 43 -7.05 -8.01 0.99
C LEU A 43 -7.05 -9.53 1.13
N ASP A 44 -7.02 -10.20 -0.01
CA ASP A 44 -6.79 -11.63 -0.14
C ASP A 44 -5.61 -11.90 -1.09
N ASP A 45 -5.19 -13.16 -1.23
CA ASP A 45 -4.06 -13.54 -2.10
C ASP A 45 -4.20 -13.00 -3.53
N ARG A 46 -5.41 -13.05 -4.10
CA ARG A 46 -5.67 -12.63 -5.48
C ARG A 46 -5.69 -11.11 -5.60
N GLY A 47 -6.27 -10.43 -4.63
CA GLY A 47 -6.29 -8.97 -4.53
C GLY A 47 -4.89 -8.40 -4.37
N VAL A 48 -4.08 -8.95 -3.46
CA VAL A 48 -2.69 -8.55 -3.25
C VAL A 48 -1.84 -8.79 -4.49
N ALA A 49 -1.96 -9.95 -5.14
CA ALA A 49 -1.24 -10.20 -6.40
C ALA A 49 -1.60 -9.18 -7.49
N GLN A 50 -2.87 -8.79 -7.59
CA GLN A 50 -3.29 -7.74 -8.52
C GLN A 50 -2.79 -6.35 -8.14
N LEU A 51 -2.78 -6.02 -6.84
CA LEU A 51 -2.26 -4.75 -6.33
C LEU A 51 -0.76 -4.63 -6.66
N ILE A 52 0.03 -5.66 -6.37
CA ILE A 52 1.46 -5.73 -6.70
C ILE A 52 1.68 -5.59 -8.20
N ARG A 53 0.95 -6.35 -9.02
CA ARG A 53 1.05 -6.26 -10.49
C ARG A 53 0.75 -4.84 -11.00
N ARG A 54 -0.17 -4.13 -10.36
CA ARG A 54 -0.57 -2.76 -10.73
C ARG A 54 0.38 -1.69 -10.20
N SER A 55 0.98 -1.89 -9.03
CA SER A 55 1.95 -0.96 -8.43
C SER A 55 3.35 -1.08 -9.04
N GLY A 56 3.62 -2.20 -9.72
CA GLY A 56 4.97 -2.61 -10.09
C GLY A 56 5.65 -3.34 -8.94
N THR A 57 6.69 -4.11 -9.28
CA THR A 57 7.55 -4.79 -8.30
C THR A 57 8.48 -3.77 -7.66
N ALA A 58 8.42 -3.65 -6.33
CA ALA A 58 9.39 -2.92 -5.53
C ALA A 58 10.12 -3.92 -4.62
N ASP A 59 11.40 -3.64 -4.36
CA ASP A 59 12.15 -4.35 -3.34
C ASP A 59 11.65 -3.98 -1.93
N GLU A 60 11.90 -4.84 -0.94
CA GLU A 60 11.40 -4.66 0.43
C GLU A 60 11.81 -3.32 1.05
N VAL A 61 13.05 -2.90 0.80
CA VAL A 61 13.62 -1.64 1.31
C VAL A 61 12.88 -0.45 0.70
N GLU A 62 12.76 -0.40 -0.63
CA GLU A 62 12.04 0.67 -1.32
C GLU A 62 10.57 0.74 -0.87
N ALA A 63 9.94 -0.42 -0.66
CA ALA A 63 8.55 -0.47 -0.23
C ALA A 63 8.37 0.03 1.21
N ARG A 64 9.34 -0.21 2.11
CA ARG A 64 9.34 0.39 3.45
C ARG A 64 9.57 1.89 3.44
N ASP A 65 10.53 2.36 2.64
CA ASP A 65 10.80 3.79 2.50
C ASP A 65 9.58 4.52 1.91
N LEU A 66 8.92 3.90 0.94
CA LEU A 66 7.67 4.42 0.39
C LEU A 66 6.57 4.48 1.44
N LEU A 67 6.38 3.42 2.25
CA LEU A 67 5.39 3.40 3.34
C LEU A 67 5.63 4.55 4.34
N ALA A 68 6.89 4.76 4.76
CA ALA A 68 7.24 5.84 5.66
C ALA A 68 7.00 7.22 5.03
N SER A 69 7.35 7.39 3.76
CA SER A 69 7.16 8.63 3.01
C SER A 69 5.68 9.01 2.88
N VAL A 70 4.82 8.07 2.46
CA VAL A 70 3.38 8.35 2.29
C VAL A 70 2.67 8.57 3.61
N ALA A 71 3.07 7.86 4.67
CA ALA A 71 2.52 8.06 6.01
C ALA A 71 2.88 9.44 6.57
N THR A 72 4.12 9.92 6.33
CA THR A 72 4.53 11.27 6.73
C THR A 72 3.78 12.33 5.94
N GLN A 73 3.68 12.21 4.61
CA GLN A 73 2.90 13.15 3.79
C GLN A 73 1.43 13.21 4.23
N TRP A 74 0.83 12.08 4.59
CA TRP A 74 -0.53 12.04 5.11
C TRP A 74 -0.67 12.79 6.44
N ARG A 75 0.27 12.58 7.37
CA ARG A 75 0.30 13.31 8.64
C ARG A 75 0.43 14.81 8.41
N ASP A 76 1.37 15.23 7.57
CA ASP A 76 1.58 16.64 7.24
C ASP A 76 0.31 17.28 6.63
N LEU A 77 -0.37 16.57 5.72
CA LEU A 77 -1.64 17.02 5.14
C LEU A 77 -2.75 17.14 6.18
N CYS A 78 -2.88 16.17 7.09
CA CYS A 78 -3.87 16.22 8.17
C CYS A 78 -3.59 17.33 9.18
N GLU A 79 -2.32 17.64 9.44
CA GLU A 79 -1.93 18.75 10.31
C GLU A 79 -2.17 20.11 9.67
N HIS A 80 -1.99 20.24 8.36
CA HIS A 80 -2.19 21.51 7.64
C HIS A 80 -3.67 21.85 7.34
N VAL A 81 -4.57 20.86 7.42
CA VAL A 81 -6.01 21.01 7.17
C VAL A 81 -6.80 21.24 8.48
N ARG A 82 -6.10 21.36 9.61
CA ARG A 82 -6.67 21.68 10.94
C ARG A 82 -6.70 23.19 11.18
#